data_AF-A0A7X7DYZ9-F1
#
_entry.id   AF-A0A7X7DYZ9-F1
#
_cell.length_a   1.000
_cell.length_b   1.000
_cell.length_c   1.000
_cell.angle_alpha   90.00
_cell.angle_beta   90.00
_cell.angle_gamma   90.00
#
_symmetry.space_group_name_H-M   'P 1'
#
loop_
_entity.id
_entity.type
_entity.pdbx_description
1 polymer ?
#
loop_
_entity_poly.entity_id
_entity_poly.type
_entity_poly.pdbx_seq_one_letter_code
_entity_poly.pdbx_strand_id
1 'polypeptide(L)' 'PPYSPELNPTELIWKRTRYKATHNRYFPTIDSLCDALEIQFQQWALPNEELLSLCAINYVA' A
#
# COMPACT_ATOMS: atom_id res chain seq x y z
N PRO A 1 3.44 17.18 -9.03
CA PRO A 1 3.34 17.50 -10.47
C PRO A 1 2.23 16.67 -11.14
N PRO A 2 1.64 17.14 -12.23
CA PRO A 2 0.79 16.31 -13.09
C PRO A 2 1.54 15.06 -13.54
N TYR A 3 0.86 13.91 -13.58
CA TYR A 3 1.40 12.61 -14.01
C TYR A 3 2.61 12.08 -13.23
N SER A 4 2.76 12.48 -11.97
CA SER A 4 3.80 11.98 -11.05
C SER A 4 3.23 11.07 -9.96
N PRO A 5 2.76 9.84 -10.28
CA PRO A 5 2.23 8.92 -9.28
C PRO A 5 3.27 8.51 -8.22
N GLU A 6 4.56 8.54 -8.57
CA GLU A 6 5.68 8.31 -7.66
C GLU A 6 5.76 9.33 -6.52
N LEU A 7 5.14 10.49 -6.69
CA LEU A 7 5.05 11.56 -5.70
C LEU A 7 3.73 11.55 -4.92
N ASN A 8 2.82 10.62 -5.23
CA ASN A 8 1.55 10.46 -4.52
C ASN A 8 1.70 9.37 -3.44
N PRO A 9 1.69 9.71 -2.14
CA PRO A 9 1.80 8.73 -1.07
C PRO A 9 0.73 7.62 -1.15
N THR A 10 -0.48 7.93 -1.62
CA THR A 10 -1.55 6.92 -1.77
C THR A 10 -1.19 5.84 -2.78
N GLU A 11 -0.59 6.21 -3.92
CA GLU A 11 -0.13 5.26 -4.95
C GLU A 11 0.98 4.35 -4.40
N LEU A 12 1.88 4.91 -3.58
CA LEU A 12 2.94 4.13 -2.92
C LEU A 12 2.38 3.14 -1.90
N ILE A 13 1.36 3.54 -1.13
CA ILE A 13 0.64 2.65 -0.22
C ILE A 13 -0.05 1.52 -1.00
N TRP A 14 -0.71 1.82 -2.12
CA TRP A 14 -1.34 0.80 -2.96
C TRP A 14 -0.32 -0.18 -3.55
N LYS A 15 0.82 0.32 -4.02
CA LYS A 15 1.92 -0.53 -4.48
C LYS A 15 2.42 -1.45 -3.37
N ARG A 16 2.59 -0.93 -2.15
CA ARG A 16 3.00 -1.73 -0.98
C ARG A 16 1.95 -2.77 -0.61
N THR A 17 0.68 -2.37 -0.59
CA THR A 17 -0.47 -3.24 -0.30
C THR A 17 -0.52 -4.41 -1.29
N ARG A 18 -0.38 -4.13 -2.59
CA ARG A 18 -0.30 -5.17 -3.63
C ARG A 18 0.82 -6.15 -3.34
N TYR A 19 2.02 -5.65 -3.05
CA TYR A 19 3.19 -6.51 -2.77
C TYR A 19 2.98 -7.41 -1.55
N LYS A 20 2.39 -6.87 -0.47
CA LYS A 20 2.22 -7.58 0.81
C LYS A 20 1.02 -8.52 0.84
N ALA A 21 -0.13 -8.08 0.31
CA ALA A 21 -1.39 -8.76 0.48
C ALA A 21 -1.78 -9.64 -0.72
N THR A 22 -1.52 -9.19 -1.95
CA THR A 22 -2.15 -9.77 -3.16
C THR A 22 -1.18 -10.30 -4.22
N HIS A 23 0.12 -10.01 -4.12
CA HIS A 23 1.11 -10.38 -5.14
C HIS A 23 1.22 -11.90 -5.30
N ASN A 24 1.05 -12.39 -6.54
CA ASN A 24 1.14 -13.81 -6.91
C ASN A 24 0.28 -14.73 -6.03
N ARG A 25 -0.90 -14.24 -5.61
CA ARG A 25 -1.86 -15.02 -4.82
C ARG A 25 -3.16 -15.18 -5.60
N TYR A 26 -3.68 -16.40 -5.61
CA TYR A 26 -5.00 -16.69 -6.13
C TYR A 26 -6.04 -16.53 -5.02
N PHE A 27 -7.12 -15.83 -5.32
CA PHE A 27 -8.26 -15.61 -4.42
C PHE A 27 -9.50 -16.27 -5.05
N PRO A 28 -10.02 -17.36 -4.46
CA PRO A 28 -11.18 -18.05 -5.01
C PRO A 28 -12.47 -17.22 -4.99
N THR A 29 -12.56 -16.24 -4.08
CA THR A 29 -13.71 -15.35 -3.92
C THR A 29 -13.26 -13.91 -3.70
N ILE A 30 -14.16 -12.96 -3.96
CA ILE A 30 -13.93 -11.55 -3.62
C ILE A 30 -13.78 -11.36 -2.11
N ASP A 31 -14.56 -12.09 -1.30
CA ASP A 31 -14.44 -12.03 0.16
C ASP A 31 -13.02 -12.40 0.62
N SER A 32 -12.42 -13.44 0.05
CA SER A 32 -11.05 -13.84 0.40
C SER A 32 -9.99 -12.79 0.02
N LEU A 33 -10.26 -11.97 -1.01
CA LEU A 33 -9.42 -10.83 -1.36
C LEU A 33 -9.63 -9.67 -0.36
N CYS A 34 -10.88 -9.37 -0.01
CA CYS A 34 -11.22 -8.35 0.98
C CYS A 34 -10.58 -8.67 2.33
N ASP A 35 -10.70 -9.91 2.82
CA ASP A 35 -10.10 -10.36 4.07
C ASP A 35 -8.58 -10.14 4.09
N ALA A 36 -7.90 -10.48 2.98
CA ALA A 36 -6.45 -10.29 2.87
C ALA A 36 -6.04 -8.81 2.90
N LEU A 37 -6.85 -7.93 2.30
CA LEU A 37 -6.64 -6.49 2.34
C LEU A 37 -6.93 -5.93 3.74
N GLU A 38 -8.02 -6.35 4.38
CA GLU A 38 -8.39 -5.92 5.73
C GLU A 38 -7.32 -6.31 6.74
N ILE A 39 -6.82 -7.56 6.71
CA ILE A 39 -5.72 -8.01 7.57
C ILE A 39 -4.49 -7.10 7.38
N GLN A 40 -4.15 -6.75 6.15
CA GLN A 40 -3.02 -5.85 5.89
C GLN A 40 -3.26 -4.44 6.45
N PHE A 41 -4.46 -3.90 6.27
CA PHE A 41 -4.79 -2.56 6.77
C PHE A 41 -4.91 -2.51 8.29
N GLN A 42 -5.34 -3.59 8.95
CA GLN A 42 -5.34 -3.70 10.40
C GLN A 42 -3.92 -3.60 10.98
N GLN A 43 -2.91 -4.16 10.31
CA GLN A 43 -1.50 -4.01 10.72
C GLN A 43 -1.00 -2.56 10.62
N TRP A 44 -1.65 -1.75 9.79
CA TRP A 44 -1.34 -0.34 9.60
C TRP A 44 -2.34 0.61 10.25
N ALA A 45 -3.27 0.10 11.07
CA ALA A 45 -4.30 0.91 11.72
C ALA A 45 -3.71 1.92 12.72
N LEU A 46 -2.53 1.62 13.27
CA LEU A 46 -1.76 2.51 14.12
C LEU A 46 -0.59 3.12 13.33
N PRO A 47 -0.10 4.32 13.75
CA PRO A 47 1.09 4.91 13.18
C PRO A 47 2.25 3.92 13.16
N ASN A 48 2.89 3.78 12.00
CA ASN A 48 3.96 2.83 11.78
C ASN A 48 5.04 3.41 10.87
N GLU A 49 6.28 2.98 11.11
CA GLU A 49 7.45 3.47 10.38
C GLU A 49 7.41 3.08 8.89
N GLU A 50 6.75 1.97 8.55
CA GLU A 50 6.61 1.51 7.18
C GLU A 50 5.86 2.55 6.33
N LEU A 51 4.66 2.95 6.75
CA LEU A 51 3.88 3.97 6.06
C LEU A 51 4.55 5.34 6.12
N LEU A 52 5.17 5.70 7.24
CA LEU A 52 5.93 6.96 7.34
C LEU A 52 7.07 7.03 6.32
N SER A 53 7.81 5.92 6.12
CA SER A 53 8.90 5.86 5.16
C SER A 53 8.43 6.01 3.70
N LEU A 54 7.20 5.58 3.39
CA LEU A 54 6.60 5.75 2.07
C LEU A 54 6.22 7.21 1.79
N CYS A 55 5.92 7.99 2.84
CA CYS A 55 5.54 9.39 2.72
C CYS A 55 6.75 10.35 2.72
N ALA A 56 7.93 9.89 3.11
CA ALA A 56 9.17 10.68 3.16
C ALA A 56 9.83 10.82 1.78
N ILE A 57 9.08 11.32 0.79
CA ILE A 57 9.57 11.50 -0.57
C ILE A 57 10.44 12.76 -0.63
N ASN A 58 11.76 12.59 -0.70
CA ASN A 58 12.71 13.68 -0.87
C ASN A 58 12.60 14.24 -2.30
N TYR A 59 12.16 15.50 -2.42
CA TYR A 59 12.36 16.29 -3.63
C TYR A 59 13.88 16.48 -3.82
N VAL A 60 14.49 15.79 -4.78
CA VAL A 60 15.77 16.26 -5.33
C VAL A 60 15.37 17.31 -6.37
N ALA A 61 15.55 18.58 -6.01
CA ALA A 61 15.42 19.71 -6.92
C ALA A 61 16.61 19.75 -7.89
#